data_AF-A0A8T4T478-F1
#
_entry.id   AF-A0A8T4T478-F1
#
_cell.length_a   1.000
_cell.length_b   1.000
_cell.length_c   1.000
_cell.angle_alpha   90.00
_cell.angle_beta   90.00
_cell.angle_gamma   90.00
#
_symmetry.space_group_name_H-M   'P 1'
#
loop_
_entity.id
_entity.type
_entity.pdbx_description
1 polymer ?
#
loop_
_entity_poly.entity_id
_entity_poly.type
_entity_poly.pdbx_seq_one_letter_code
_entity_poly.pdbx_strand_id
1 'polypeptide(L)'
;MKEHLARLKEKIFSSNREDDHLSAQEDYIEIDTGSQETKRKKVMIRPFVIENFDDIKPALDSLREGYTIALVNIKPIKDKDIIELKRAVNKLKKTCDAIEGDIAGFGEDWIVVAPNFAQIYRNKQTEEVKE
;
A
#
# COMPACT_ATOMS: atom_id res chain seq x y z
N MET A 1 -26.91 -52.89 50.67
CA MET A 1 -27.63 -51.88 49.85
C MET A 1 -28.04 -50.73 50.75
N LYS A 2 -27.42 -49.54 50.63
CA LYS A 2 -27.81 -48.20 51.18
C LYS A 2 -26.62 -47.28 51.56
N GLU A 3 -25.40 -47.48 51.03
CA GLU A 3 -24.28 -46.56 51.31
C GLU A 3 -23.59 -45.93 50.08
N HIS A 4 -24.05 -46.20 48.85
CA HIS A 4 -23.48 -45.58 47.64
C HIS A 4 -24.31 -44.43 47.05
N LEU A 5 -25.47 -44.09 47.63
CA LEU A 5 -26.38 -43.06 47.10
C LEU A 5 -26.38 -41.72 47.88
N ALA A 6 -25.58 -41.60 48.94
CA ALA A 6 -25.53 -40.39 49.78
C ALA A 6 -24.57 -39.31 49.24
N ARG A 7 -23.53 -39.68 48.50
CA ARG A 7 -22.49 -38.72 48.02
C ARG A 7 -22.84 -38.04 46.69
N LEU A 8 -23.81 -38.57 45.95
CA LEU A 8 -24.23 -37.99 44.66
C LEU A 8 -25.25 -36.86 44.82
N LYS A 9 -25.95 -36.80 45.95
CA LYS A 9 -27.02 -35.81 46.20
C LYS A 9 -26.50 -34.48 46.75
N GLU A 10 -25.28 -34.44 47.26
CA GLU A 10 -24.64 -33.21 47.76
C GLU A 10 -24.03 -32.35 46.64
N LYS A 11 -23.77 -32.93 45.46
CA LYS A 11 -23.12 -32.24 44.33
C LYS A 11 -24.09 -31.63 43.31
N ILE A 12 -25.40 -31.80 43.51
CA ILE A 12 -26.45 -31.38 42.56
C ILE A 12 -27.35 -30.27 43.15
N PHE A 13 -27.29 -29.98 44.45
CA PHE A 13 -28.18 -29.00 45.09
C PHE A 13 -27.53 -27.65 45.45
N SER A 14 -26.31 -27.37 45.00
CA SER A 14 -25.77 -26.00 44.99
C SER A 14 -25.88 -25.42 43.59
N SER A 15 -27.12 -25.27 43.13
CA SER A 15 -27.42 -24.29 42.09
C SER A 15 -27.30 -22.88 42.66
N ASN A 16 -26.95 -21.96 41.78
CA ASN A 16 -26.97 -20.50 41.95
C ASN A 16 -25.96 -19.90 42.92
N ARG A 17 -24.76 -19.62 42.40
CA ARG A 17 -24.32 -18.23 42.22
C ARG A 17 -23.64 -18.08 40.87
N GLU A 18 -24.23 -17.19 40.09
CA GLU A 18 -23.66 -16.54 38.92
C GLU A 18 -22.33 -15.90 39.33
N ASP A 19 -21.28 -16.14 38.54
CA ASP A 19 -20.26 -15.17 38.16
C ASP A 19 -19.33 -15.85 37.15
N ASP A 20 -19.80 -15.77 35.91
CA ASP A 20 -19.16 -16.24 34.69
C ASP A 20 -18.01 -15.28 34.33
N HIS A 21 -16.80 -15.53 34.84
CA HIS A 21 -15.61 -14.74 34.50
C HIS A 21 -14.36 -15.62 34.41
N LEU A 22 -14.36 -16.59 33.51
CA LEU A 22 -13.13 -17.27 33.04
C LEU A 22 -13.29 -17.73 31.59
N SER A 23 -13.29 -16.78 30.66
CA SER A 23 -12.94 -17.03 29.25
C SER A 23 -12.40 -15.77 28.56
N ALA A 24 -11.43 -15.14 29.20
CA ALA A 24 -10.53 -14.20 28.52
C ALA A 24 -9.11 -14.51 28.99
N GLN A 25 -8.65 -15.72 28.70
CA GLN A 25 -7.22 -15.93 28.48
C GLN A 25 -6.93 -15.18 27.18
N GLU A 26 -6.77 -13.87 27.30
CA GLU A 26 -6.34 -13.01 26.21
C GLU A 26 -5.07 -13.63 25.65
N ASP A 27 -5.11 -14.02 24.38
CA ASP A 27 -3.95 -14.36 23.57
C ASP A 27 -3.04 -13.13 23.54
N TYR A 28 -2.23 -12.98 24.57
CA TYR A 28 -1.24 -11.94 24.68
C TYR A 28 -0.11 -12.28 23.71
N ILE A 29 -0.21 -11.74 22.49
CA ILE A 29 0.89 -11.75 21.54
C ILE A 29 1.85 -10.66 22.01
N GLU A 30 2.92 -11.07 22.70
CA GLU A 30 4.11 -10.23 22.85
C GLU A 30 4.63 -9.89 21.46
N ILE A 31 4.46 -8.64 21.04
CA ILE A 31 5.14 -8.11 19.87
C ILE A 31 6.56 -7.84 20.33
N ASP A 32 7.47 -8.76 20.00
CA ASP A 32 8.89 -8.57 20.19
C ASP A 32 9.35 -7.37 19.35
N THR A 33 9.51 -6.21 20.00
CA THR A 33 10.02 -4.98 19.37
C THR A 33 11.52 -5.06 19.10
N GLY A 34 12.17 -6.18 19.45
CA GLY A 34 13.54 -6.50 19.08
C GLY A 34 13.56 -7.27 17.76
N SER A 35 14.23 -6.73 16.74
CA SER A 35 14.56 -7.40 15.46
C SER A 35 13.50 -7.46 14.35
N GLN A 36 12.64 -6.45 14.23
CA GLN A 36 12.32 -5.96 12.88
C GLN A 36 13.31 -4.86 12.50
N GLU A 37 14.54 -5.28 12.16
CA GLU A 37 15.20 -4.61 11.04
C GLU A 37 14.18 -4.69 9.91
N THR A 38 13.48 -3.58 9.66
CA THR A 38 12.67 -3.41 8.47
C THR A 38 13.63 -3.65 7.32
N LYS A 39 13.68 -4.90 6.82
CA LYS A 39 14.44 -5.27 5.62
C LYS A 39 14.09 -4.19 4.61
N ARG A 40 15.03 -3.28 4.32
CA ARG A 40 14.79 -2.14 3.44
C ARG A 40 14.24 -2.73 2.15
N LYS A 41 12.92 -2.61 1.96
CA LYS A 41 12.26 -3.18 0.79
C LYS A 41 12.89 -2.47 -0.41
N LYS A 42 13.41 -3.25 -1.36
CA LYS A 42 14.01 -2.68 -2.57
C LYS A 42 12.94 -1.82 -3.25
N VAL A 43 13.27 -0.57 -3.52
CA VAL A 43 12.42 0.31 -4.32
C VAL A 43 12.36 -0.25 -5.73
N MET A 44 11.15 -0.47 -6.25
CA MET A 44 10.94 -0.92 -7.62
C MET A 44 10.81 0.29 -8.54
N ILE A 45 11.45 0.27 -9.70
CA ILE A 45 11.19 1.24 -10.77
C ILE A 45 10.45 0.48 -11.85
N ARG A 46 9.20 0.88 -12.13
CA ARG A 46 8.32 0.16 -13.05
C ARG A 46 7.91 1.06 -14.22
N PRO A 47 8.15 0.63 -15.47
CA PRO A 47 7.63 1.33 -16.64
C PRO A 47 6.15 1.02 -16.86
N PHE A 48 5.42 2.02 -17.32
CA PHE A 48 4.02 1.98 -17.73
C PHE A 48 3.89 2.66 -19.09
N VAL A 49 3.02 2.15 -19.94
CA VAL A 49 2.68 2.76 -21.23
C VAL A 49 1.21 3.11 -21.16
N ILE A 50 0.87 4.35 -21.51
CA ILE A 50 -0.51 4.83 -21.51
C ILE A 50 -0.95 5.04 -22.96
N GLU A 51 -1.84 4.16 -23.43
CA GLU A 51 -2.46 4.24 -24.76
C GLU A 51 -3.85 4.89 -24.70
N ASN A 52 -4.53 4.71 -23.56
CA ASN A 52 -5.83 5.26 -23.25
C ASN A 52 -5.91 5.70 -21.78
N PHE A 53 -6.96 6.42 -21.39
CA PHE A 53 -7.12 6.90 -20.02
C PHE A 53 -7.22 5.79 -18.96
N ASP A 54 -7.67 4.59 -19.30
CA ASP A 54 -7.81 3.48 -18.34
C ASP A 54 -6.46 2.86 -17.94
N ASP A 55 -5.45 2.94 -18.81
CA ASP A 55 -4.09 2.43 -18.57
C ASP A 55 -3.36 3.17 -17.44
N ILE A 56 -3.92 4.28 -16.95
CA ILE A 56 -3.40 4.99 -15.78
C ILE A 56 -3.58 4.20 -14.48
N LYS A 57 -4.58 3.32 -14.39
CA LYS A 57 -4.97 2.64 -13.13
C LYS A 57 -3.80 1.86 -12.53
N PRO A 58 -3.07 0.99 -13.26
CA PRO A 58 -1.94 0.24 -12.70
C PRO A 58 -0.82 1.14 -12.18
N ALA A 59 -0.56 2.29 -12.83
CA ALA A 59 0.43 3.25 -12.37
C ALA A 59 0.01 3.89 -11.04
N LEU A 60 -1.26 4.28 -10.91
CA LEU A 60 -1.81 4.84 -9.67
C LEU A 60 -1.78 3.84 -8.52
N ASP A 61 -2.14 2.60 -8.78
CA ASP A 61 -2.15 1.55 -7.76
C ASP A 61 -0.73 1.27 -7.26
N SER A 62 0.23 1.20 -8.18
CA SER A 62 1.66 1.02 -7.84
C SER A 62 2.22 2.20 -7.01
N LEU A 63 1.76 3.43 -7.25
CA LEU A 63 2.16 4.60 -6.46
C LEU A 63 1.59 4.55 -5.03
N ARG A 64 0.35 4.07 -4.86
CA ARG A 64 -0.29 3.92 -3.54
C ARG A 64 0.32 2.81 -2.70
N GLU A 65 0.86 1.77 -3.34
CA GLU A 65 1.61 0.72 -2.65
C GLU A 65 2.88 1.25 -1.95
N GLY A 66 3.39 2.41 -2.36
CA GLY A 66 4.43 3.15 -1.64
C GLY A 66 5.85 2.57 -1.74
N TYR A 67 6.10 1.62 -2.65
CA TYR A 67 7.43 1.04 -2.89
C TYR A 67 7.87 1.11 -4.36
N THR A 68 7.10 1.79 -5.21
CA THR A 68 7.32 1.82 -6.67
C THR A 68 7.43 3.25 -7.20
N ILE A 69 8.48 3.54 -7.96
CA ILE A 69 8.61 4.72 -8.81
C ILE A 69 8.06 4.36 -10.19
N ALA A 70 7.11 5.15 -10.69
CA ALA A 70 6.48 4.92 -11.97
C ALA A 70 7.15 5.74 -13.08
N LEU A 71 7.61 5.05 -14.13
CA LEU A 71 8.03 5.68 -15.38
C LEU A 71 6.91 5.53 -16.40
N VAL A 72 6.30 6.63 -16.82
CA VAL A 72 5.08 6.63 -17.62
C VAL A 72 5.41 7.15 -19.02
N ASN A 73 5.33 6.27 -20.02
CA ASN A 73 5.39 6.64 -21.42
C ASN A 73 4.03 7.18 -21.87
N ILE A 74 4.01 8.45 -22.23
CA ILE A 74 2.82 9.18 -22.68
C ILE A 74 2.75 9.35 -24.20
N LYS A 75 3.76 8.89 -24.95
CA LYS A 75 3.81 9.03 -26.43
C LYS A 75 2.51 8.57 -27.11
N PRO A 76 1.95 7.37 -26.83
CA PRO A 76 0.80 6.88 -27.59
C PRO A 76 -0.46 7.74 -27.40
N ILE A 77 -0.76 8.12 -26.16
CA ILE A 77 -1.91 8.99 -25.86
C ILE A 77 -1.67 10.45 -26.28
N LYS A 78 -0.41 10.92 -26.26
CA LYS A 78 -0.02 12.26 -26.72
C LYS A 78 -0.28 12.44 -28.21
N ASP A 79 0.06 11.44 -29.02
CA ASP A 79 -0.13 11.46 -30.48
C ASP A 79 -1.62 11.29 -30.85
N LYS A 80 -2.40 10.63 -29.99
CA LYS A 80 -3.81 10.31 -30.23
C LYS A 80 -4.77 11.42 -29.80
N ASP A 81 -4.69 11.86 -28.53
CA ASP A 81 -5.58 12.87 -27.96
C ASP A 81 -4.91 13.64 -26.80
N ILE A 82 -4.54 14.89 -27.09
CA ILE A 82 -3.95 15.82 -26.12
C ILE A 82 -4.90 16.14 -24.94
N ILE A 83 -6.22 16.12 -25.16
CA ILE A 83 -7.21 16.38 -24.12
C ILE A 83 -7.23 15.20 -23.14
N GLU A 84 -7.21 13.98 -23.67
CA GLU A 84 -7.13 12.76 -22.87
C GLU A 84 -5.82 12.69 -22.07
N LEU A 85 -4.68 13.02 -22.71
CA LEU A 85 -3.39 13.16 -22.04
C LEU A 85 -3.46 14.15 -20.86
N LYS A 86 -4.00 15.36 -21.07
CA LYS A 86 -4.13 16.36 -20.00
C LYS A 86 -4.95 15.83 -18.82
N ARG A 87 -6.00 15.06 -19.08
CA ARG A 87 -6.81 14.42 -18.01
C ARG A 87 -5.99 13.37 -17.27
N ALA A 88 -5.25 12.52 -17.99
CA ALA A 88 -4.39 11.50 -17.39
C ALA A 88 -3.31 12.13 -16.49
N VAL A 89 -2.59 13.13 -17.00
CA VAL A 89 -1.55 13.85 -16.24
C VAL A 89 -2.14 14.54 -15.00
N ASN A 90 -3.31 15.17 -15.11
CA ASN A 90 -3.97 15.78 -13.95
C ASN A 90 -4.35 14.75 -12.87
N LYS A 91 -4.71 13.53 -13.27
CA LYS A 91 -5.04 12.45 -12.32
C LYS A 91 -3.79 11.90 -11.62
N LEU A 92 -2.68 11.74 -12.36
CA LEU A 92 -1.36 11.42 -11.78
C LEU A 92 -0.96 12.51 -10.78
N LYS A 93 -1.04 13.78 -11.17
CA LYS A 93 -0.67 14.92 -10.31
C LYS A 93 -1.50 14.95 -9.02
N LYS A 94 -2.83 14.87 -9.11
CA LYS A 94 -3.70 14.84 -7.91
C LYS A 94 -3.38 13.68 -6.97
N THR A 95 -3.03 12.53 -7.53
CA THR A 95 -2.67 11.36 -6.71
C THR A 95 -1.28 11.54 -6.09
N CYS A 96 -0.33 12.07 -6.86
CA CYS A 96 1.00 12.45 -6.38
C CYS A 96 0.92 13.44 -5.22
N ASP A 97 0.14 14.51 -5.37
CA ASP A 97 -0.08 15.52 -4.33
C ASP A 97 -0.72 14.90 -3.07
N ALA A 98 -1.68 13.97 -3.24
CA ALA A 98 -2.34 13.29 -2.14
C ALA A 98 -1.44 12.32 -1.35
N ILE A 99 -0.40 11.78 -1.99
CA ILE A 99 0.60 10.91 -1.34
C ILE A 99 1.87 11.65 -0.96
N GLU A 100 1.88 12.99 -1.06
CA GLU A 100 3.08 13.83 -0.83
C GLU A 100 4.29 13.39 -1.66
N GLY A 101 4.03 12.91 -2.88
CA GLY A 101 5.05 12.44 -3.80
C GLY A 101 5.63 13.56 -4.67
N ASP A 102 6.49 13.17 -5.60
CA ASP A 102 7.09 14.06 -6.59
C ASP A 102 6.76 13.63 -8.03
N ILE A 103 6.53 14.60 -8.91
CA ILE A 103 6.22 14.37 -10.34
C ILE A 103 7.02 15.31 -11.24
N ALA A 104 7.56 14.77 -12.33
CA ALA A 104 8.25 15.54 -13.35
C ALA A 104 8.12 14.91 -14.74
N GLY A 105 8.11 15.73 -15.78
CA GLY A 105 8.36 15.26 -17.15
C GLY A 105 9.86 15.06 -17.35
N PHE A 106 10.23 13.99 -18.05
CA PHE A 106 11.60 13.79 -18.54
C PHE A 106 11.56 13.57 -20.05
N GLY A 107 12.22 14.45 -20.82
CA GLY A 107 12.06 14.50 -22.26
C GLY A 107 10.64 14.89 -22.70
N GLU A 108 10.29 14.57 -23.94
CA GLU A 108 9.00 14.94 -24.53
C GLU A 108 7.88 13.91 -24.31
N ASP A 109 8.26 12.66 -24.07
CA ASP A 109 7.37 11.49 -24.17
C ASP A 109 7.21 10.75 -22.85
N TRP A 110 7.89 11.18 -21.79
CA TRP A 110 7.89 10.47 -20.52
C TRP A 110 7.62 11.37 -19.32
N ILE A 111 6.99 10.75 -18.31
CA ILE A 111 6.73 11.33 -17.00
C ILE A 111 7.26 10.36 -15.95
N VAL A 112 7.99 10.87 -14.97
CA VAL A 112 8.35 10.13 -13.76
C VAL A 112 7.46 10.58 -12.60
N VAL A 113 6.96 9.60 -11.84
CA VAL A 113 6.17 9.83 -10.63
C VAL A 113 6.79 9.02 -9.50
N ALA A 114 7.15 9.71 -8.43
CA ALA A 114 7.79 9.16 -7.24
C ALA A 114 6.85 9.33 -6.03
N PRO A 115 6.69 8.31 -5.17
CA PRO A 115 6.00 8.47 -3.88
C PRO A 115 6.84 9.30 -2.89
N ASN A 116 6.28 9.60 -1.72
CA ASN A 116 6.90 10.44 -0.68
C ASN A 116 8.33 10.07 -0.24
N PHE A 117 8.76 8.83 -0.41
CA PHE A 117 10.12 8.41 -0.03
C PHE A 117 11.19 8.84 -1.04
N ALA A 118 10.81 9.35 -2.22
CA ALA A 118 11.73 9.70 -3.29
C ALA A 118 11.44 11.10 -3.84
N GLN A 119 12.51 11.81 -4.18
CA GLN A 119 12.46 13.16 -4.76
C GLN A 119 13.11 13.15 -6.14
N ILE A 120 12.52 13.88 -7.08
CA ILE A 120 13.05 14.02 -8.42
C ILE A 120 13.99 15.23 -8.43
N TYR A 121 15.27 14.96 -8.67
CA TYR A 121 16.26 16.00 -8.86
C TYR A 121 16.02 16.73 -10.19
N ARG A 122 15.73 18.04 -10.12
CA ARG A 122 15.45 18.89 -11.29
C ARG A 122 16.68 19.72 -11.63
N ASN A 123 17.39 19.35 -12.69
CA ASN A 123 18.46 20.17 -13.27
C ASN A 123 18.16 20.52 -14.73
N LYS A 124 18.93 21.46 -15.30
CA LYS A 124 18.85 21.82 -16.73
C LYS A 124 19.62 20.83 -17.64
N GLN A 125 20.03 19.66 -17.12
CA GLN A 125 21.07 18.81 -17.71
C GLN A 125 20.58 17.46 -18.24
N THR A 126 19.28 17.17 -18.28
CA THR A 126 18.78 16.00 -19.01
C THR A 126 18.63 16.28 -20.51
N GLU A 127 19.77 16.57 -21.17
CA GLU A 127 20.23 16.27 -22.55
C GLU A 127 21.77 16.50 -22.49
N GLU A 128 22.72 15.68 -22.98
CA GLU A 128 22.78 14.77 -24.12
C GLU A 128 23.35 13.39 -23.73
N VAL A 129 22.88 12.32 -24.39
CA VAL A 129 23.75 11.17 -24.70
C VAL A 129 24.21 11.40 -26.14
N LYS A 130 25.40 11.97 -26.30
CA LYS A 130 26.15 11.88 -27.56
C LYS A 130 26.83 10.50 -27.61
N GLU A 131 26.76 9.89 -28.80
CA GLU A 131 27.27 8.55 -29.17
C GLU A 131 28.52 8.06 -28.43
#